data_AF-A0A1I7TUG2-F1
#
_entry.id   AF-A0A1I7TUG2-F1
#
_cell.length_a   1.000
_cell.length_b   1.000
_cell.length_c   1.000
_cell.angle_alpha   90.00
_cell.angle_beta   90.00
_cell.angle_gamma   90.00
#
_symmetry.space_group_name_H-M   'P 1'
#
loop_
_entity.id
_entity.type
_entity.pdbx_description
1 polymer ?
#
loop_
_entity_poly.entity_id
_entity_poly.type
_entity_poly.pdbx_seq_one_letter_code
_entity_poly.pdbx_strand_id
1 'polypeptide(L)'
;MYELSEEHYQTQGIQHGATKKPINRMAELLEKKRVGDGLKEDEFLKLMMEVTRKFPYFRNGTNQVTQCLIPYFKRIFPGQSMTEILQNLDPKSPLFSERRWAAQTVLRYFPEPVVCF
;
A
#
# COMPACT_ATOMS: atom_id res chain seq x y z
N MET A 1 -50.25 -17.76 10.74
CA MET A 1 -50.36 -17.68 12.21
C MET A 1 -49.18 -18.45 12.76
N TYR A 2 -47.99 -17.92 13.02
CA TYR A 2 -47.46 -16.55 13.27
C TYR A 2 -46.06 -16.47 12.59
N GLU A 3 -45.77 -15.46 11.74
CA GLU A 3 -45.03 -14.19 12.05
C GLU A 3 -43.56 -14.40 12.48
N LEU A 4 -42.59 -14.12 11.61
CA LEU A 4 -41.81 -12.86 11.46
C LEU A 4 -40.78 -12.60 12.57
N SER A 5 -39.52 -12.50 12.13
CA SER A 5 -38.46 -11.54 12.53
C SER A 5 -38.32 -11.12 14.00
N GLU A 6 -37.13 -11.36 14.58
CA GLU A 6 -36.32 -10.39 15.34
C GLU A 6 -35.01 -11.10 15.78
N GLU A 7 -33.87 -10.68 15.23
CA GLU A 7 -32.90 -9.82 15.94
C GLU A 7 -32.37 -10.42 17.24
N HIS A 8 -31.10 -10.86 17.27
CA HIS A 8 -30.13 -10.56 18.36
C HIS A 8 -28.78 -11.28 18.15
N TYR A 9 -28.04 -10.88 17.10
CA TYR A 9 -26.57 -10.94 17.17
C TYR A 9 -26.01 -9.52 17.09
N GLN A 10 -26.51 -8.65 17.97
CA GLN A 10 -25.85 -7.42 18.35
C GLN A 10 -25.12 -7.69 19.67
N THR A 11 -23.85 -8.09 19.58
CA THR A 11 -22.91 -7.89 20.69
C THR A 11 -21.81 -6.94 20.21
N GLN A 12 -22.05 -5.68 20.53
CA GLN A 12 -21.06 -4.60 20.61
C GLN A 12 -19.81 -5.09 21.36
N GLY A 13 -18.60 -4.63 21.11
CA GLY A 13 -18.09 -3.69 20.15
C GLY A 13 -16.58 -3.60 20.38
N ILE A 14 -15.78 -3.67 19.33
CA ILE A 14 -14.42 -3.16 19.35
C ILE A 14 -14.32 -2.23 18.14
N GLN A 15 -14.33 -0.94 18.44
CA GLN A 15 -14.26 0.16 17.50
C GLN A 15 -12.95 0.08 16.69
N HIS A 16 -12.96 -0.62 15.56
CA HIS A 16 -11.90 -0.53 14.54
C HIS A 16 -12.26 0.50 13.45
N GLY A 17 -12.91 1.61 13.84
CA GLY A 17 -13.36 2.68 12.94
C GLY A 17 -12.35 3.82 12.72
N ALA A 18 -11.22 3.82 13.44
CA ALA A 18 -10.35 5.01 13.50
C ALA A 18 -9.06 4.91 12.66
N THR A 19 -8.56 3.72 12.32
CA THR A 19 -7.22 3.58 11.69
C THR A 19 -7.24 3.37 10.17
N LYS A 20 -8.39 3.04 9.57
CA LYS A 20 -8.49 2.91 8.09
C LYS A 20 -8.54 4.26 7.37
N LYS A 21 -9.04 5.32 8.02
CA LYS A 21 -9.27 6.63 7.40
C LYS A 21 -7.99 7.37 6.97
N PRO A 22 -6.89 7.38 7.74
CA PRO A 22 -5.69 8.15 7.37
C PRO A 22 -4.97 7.60 6.14
N ILE A 23 -4.82 6.27 6.04
CA ILE A 23 -4.09 5.65 4.93
C ILE A 23 -4.94 5.64 3.65
N ASN A 24 -6.25 5.38 3.75
CA ASN A 24 -7.14 5.53 2.59
C ASN A 24 -7.14 6.98 2.08
N ARG A 25 -7.15 7.96 2.99
CA ARG A 25 -6.98 9.37 2.64
C ARG A 25 -5.62 9.65 2.02
N MET A 26 -4.55 9.01 2.46
CA MET A 26 -3.24 9.11 1.80
C MET A 26 -3.24 8.50 0.40
N ALA A 27 -3.80 7.32 0.20
CA ALA A 27 -3.93 6.69 -1.10
C ALA A 27 -4.72 7.59 -2.07
N GLU A 28 -5.87 8.11 -1.64
CA GLU A 28 -6.63 9.09 -2.40
C GLU A 28 -5.84 10.38 -2.65
N LEU A 29 -5.06 10.85 -1.67
CA LEU A 29 -4.21 12.02 -1.85
C LEU A 29 -3.04 11.74 -2.80
N LEU A 30 -2.58 10.50 -2.98
CA LEU A 30 -1.54 10.17 -3.96
C LEU A 30 -2.13 10.01 -5.37
N GLU A 31 -3.38 9.55 -5.46
CA GLU A 31 -4.15 9.55 -6.70
C GLU A 31 -4.53 10.98 -7.13
N LYS A 32 -4.94 11.83 -6.19
CA LYS A 32 -5.42 13.21 -6.45
C LYS A 32 -4.32 14.27 -6.41
N LYS A 33 -3.40 14.22 -5.44
CA LYS A 33 -2.22 15.10 -5.38
C LYS A 33 -1.04 14.41 -6.04
N ARG A 34 -0.39 15.15 -6.92
CA ARG A 34 0.79 14.70 -7.62
C ARG A 34 1.95 14.46 -6.62
N VAL A 35 2.47 13.23 -6.54
CA VAL A 35 3.86 13.02 -6.08
C VAL A 35 4.75 13.81 -7.06
N GLY A 36 5.17 15.01 -6.64
CA GLY A 36 5.78 16.03 -7.53
C GLY A 36 5.24 17.46 -7.36
N ASP A 37 4.00 17.67 -6.88
CA ASP A 37 3.47 19.03 -6.64
C ASP A 37 3.58 19.48 -5.17
N GLY A 38 4.14 18.65 -4.28
CA GLY A 38 4.34 19.06 -2.87
C GLY A 38 4.89 18.01 -1.90
N LEU A 39 4.82 16.72 -2.22
CA LEU A 39 5.48 15.66 -1.44
C LEU A 39 6.67 15.14 -2.24
N LYS A 40 7.88 15.27 -1.68
CA LYS A 40 9.10 14.73 -2.30
C LYS A 40 9.08 13.21 -2.23
N GLU A 41 9.62 12.58 -3.25
CA GLU A 41 9.63 11.12 -3.37
C GLU A 41 10.32 10.45 -2.16
N ASP A 42 11.42 11.03 -1.68
CA ASP A 42 12.19 10.49 -0.56
C ASP A 42 11.40 10.56 0.76
N GLU A 43 10.71 11.67 1.02
CA GLU A 43 9.82 11.85 2.16
C GLU A 43 8.66 10.85 2.13
N PHE A 44 8.07 10.64 0.96
CA PHE A 44 7.01 9.66 0.76
C PHE A 44 7.47 8.25 1.11
N LEU A 45 8.59 7.79 0.53
CA LEU A 45 9.08 6.44 0.75
C LEU A 45 9.49 6.21 2.21
N LYS A 46 10.17 7.18 2.84
CA LYS A 46 10.53 7.12 4.26
C LYS A 46 9.30 7.01 5.16
N LEU A 47 8.24 7.78 4.88
CA LEU A 47 6.99 7.72 5.62
C LEU A 47 6.34 6.32 5.51
N MET A 48 6.29 5.75 4.30
CA MET A 48 5.77 4.40 4.09
C MET A 48 6.56 3.33 4.85
N MET A 49 7.89 3.46 4.88
CA MET A 49 8.77 2.60 5.68
C MET A 49 8.49 2.71 7.17
N GLU A 50 8.34 3.94 7.68
CA GLU A 50 8.08 4.20 9.09
C GLU A 50 6.72 3.63 9.52
N VAL A 51 5.67 3.83 8.72
CA VAL A 51 4.34 3.25 8.96
C VAL A 51 4.43 1.72 9.01
N THR A 52 5.15 1.11 8.08
CA THR A 52 5.33 -0.36 8.05
C THR A 52 6.05 -0.87 9.30
N ARG A 53 7.06 -0.14 9.79
CA ARG A 53 7.81 -0.49 11.00
C ARG A 53 6.98 -0.34 12.28
N LYS A 54 6.20 0.73 12.40
CA LYS A 54 5.36 1.02 13.57
C LYS A 54 4.14 0.10 13.66
N PHE A 55 3.63 -0.37 12.52
CA PHE A 55 2.42 -1.18 12.45
C PHE A 55 2.67 -2.50 11.70
N PRO A 56 3.43 -3.45 12.30
CA PRO A 56 3.77 -4.71 11.64
C PRO A 56 2.57 -5.67 11.48
N TYR A 57 1.46 -5.42 12.19
CA TYR A 57 0.30 -6.31 12.28
C TYR A 57 -0.84 -6.01 11.28
N PHE A 58 -0.52 -5.66 10.03
CA PHE A 58 -1.52 -5.71 8.95
C PHE A 58 -1.77 -7.19 8.56
N ARG A 59 -2.35 -7.95 9.49
CA ARG A 59 -2.43 -9.42 9.47
C ARG A 59 -3.46 -9.97 8.47
N ASN A 60 -4.35 -9.13 7.93
CA ASN A 60 -5.52 -9.57 7.16
C ASN A 60 -5.48 -9.17 5.68
N GLY A 61 -4.38 -9.48 4.98
CA GLY A 61 -4.36 -9.52 3.51
C GLY A 61 -4.34 -8.19 2.76
N THR A 62 -4.57 -7.05 3.43
CA THR A 62 -4.41 -5.72 2.83
C THR A 62 -3.40 -4.90 3.62
N ASN A 63 -2.13 -4.92 3.20
CA ASN A 63 -1.18 -3.93 3.69
C ASN A 63 -1.53 -2.59 3.06
N GLN A 64 -2.12 -1.68 3.84
CA GLN A 64 -2.56 -0.39 3.32
C GLN A 64 -1.39 0.45 2.75
N VAL A 65 -0.15 0.16 3.15
CA VAL A 65 1.05 0.74 2.53
C VAL A 65 1.16 0.35 1.06
N THR A 66 0.84 -0.90 0.71
CA THR A 66 0.90 -1.34 -0.70
C THR A 66 -0.14 -0.64 -1.58
N GLN A 67 -1.29 -0.23 -1.01
CA GLN A 67 -2.28 0.59 -1.72
C GLN A 67 -1.73 1.97 -2.09
N CYS A 68 -0.77 2.50 -1.34
CA CYS A 68 -0.06 3.73 -1.66
C CYS A 68 1.12 3.51 -2.62
N LEU A 69 1.82 2.37 -2.51
CA LEU A 69 3.02 2.08 -3.31
C LEU A 69 2.69 1.70 -4.76
N ILE A 70 1.59 0.98 -5.01
CA ILE A 70 1.16 0.60 -6.37
C ILE A 70 0.96 1.84 -7.28
N PRO A 71 0.12 2.84 -6.93
CA PRO A 71 -0.05 4.02 -7.76
C PRO A 71 1.23 4.86 -7.86
N TYR A 72 2.08 4.87 -6.83
CA TYR A 72 3.41 5.49 -6.89
C TYR A 72 4.29 4.88 -7.99
N PHE A 73 4.41 3.55 -8.05
CA PHE A 73 5.23 2.90 -9.07
C PHE A 73 4.65 3.05 -10.48
N LYS A 74 3.31 2.95 -10.63
CA LYS A 74 2.66 3.20 -11.93
C LYS A 74 2.97 4.59 -12.50
N ARG A 75 3.22 5.56 -11.61
CA ARG A 75 3.55 6.93 -11.98
C ARG A 75 5.04 7.11 -12.34
N ILE A 76 5.95 6.59 -11.52
CA ILE A 76 7.40 6.80 -11.70
C ILE A 76 8.00 5.83 -12.74
N PHE A 77 7.42 4.64 -12.87
CA PHE A 77 7.85 3.58 -13.79
C PHE A 77 6.66 3.09 -14.62
N PRO A 78 6.10 3.95 -15.50
CA PRO A 78 4.90 3.61 -16.24
C PRO A 78 5.13 2.40 -17.15
N GLY A 79 4.20 1.45 -17.10
CA GLY A 79 4.22 0.23 -17.91
C GLY A 79 5.20 -0.85 -17.45
N GLN A 80 5.99 -0.62 -16.39
CA GLN A 80 6.90 -1.63 -15.85
C GLN A 80 6.22 -2.42 -14.72
N SER A 81 6.43 -3.73 -14.72
CA SER A 81 6.14 -4.64 -13.62
C SER A 81 7.07 -4.37 -12.43
N MET A 82 6.70 -4.82 -11.22
CA MET A 82 7.55 -4.69 -10.03
C MET A 82 8.85 -5.48 -10.17
N THR A 83 8.79 -6.63 -10.86
CA THR A 83 9.97 -7.45 -11.15
C THR A 83 10.94 -6.71 -12.08
N GLU A 84 10.43 -6.13 -13.18
CA GLU A 84 11.25 -5.32 -14.09
C GLU A 84 11.84 -4.10 -13.40
N ILE A 85 11.04 -3.41 -12.57
CA ILE A 85 11.52 -2.28 -11.77
C ILE A 85 12.71 -2.73 -10.91
N LEU A 86 12.56 -3.82 -10.15
CA LEU A 86 13.64 -4.33 -9.30
C LEU A 86 14.92 -4.68 -10.05
N GLN A 87 14.82 -5.20 -11.28
CA GLN A 87 15.96 -5.54 -12.13
C GLN A 87 16.64 -4.29 -12.69
N ASN A 88 15.85 -3.26 -13.03
CA ASN A 88 16.32 -2.07 -13.73
C ASN A 88 16.63 -0.88 -12.81
N LEU A 89 16.41 -1.01 -11.50
CA LEU A 89 16.74 0.03 -10.53
C LEU A 89 18.24 0.38 -10.60
N ASP A 90 18.55 1.65 -10.84
CA ASP A 90 19.92 2.15 -10.83
C ASP A 90 20.54 2.06 -9.43
N PRO A 91 21.57 1.22 -9.21
CA PRO A 91 22.24 1.07 -7.92
C PRO A 91 22.90 2.36 -7.41
N LYS A 92 23.18 3.32 -8.30
CA LYS A 92 23.77 4.63 -7.94
C LYS A 92 22.72 5.68 -7.57
N SER A 93 21.44 5.37 -7.75
CA SER A 93 20.36 6.29 -7.39
C SER A 93 20.33 6.51 -5.87
N PRO A 94 20.22 7.76 -5.39
CA PRO A 94 20.13 8.04 -3.95
C PRO A 94 18.89 7.42 -3.28
N LEU A 95 17.89 7.00 -4.06
CA LEU A 95 16.66 6.35 -3.57
C LEU A 95 16.61 4.85 -3.86
N PHE A 96 17.74 4.25 -4.24
CA PHE A 96 17.80 2.85 -4.63
C PHE A 96 17.24 1.92 -3.54
N SER A 97 17.68 2.11 -2.29
CA SER A 97 17.28 1.27 -1.16
C SER A 97 15.78 1.37 -0.87
N GLU A 98 15.25 2.59 -0.88
CA GLU A 98 13.85 2.89 -0.61
C GLU A 98 12.94 2.33 -1.71
N ARG A 99 13.31 2.53 -2.98
CA ARG A 99 12.57 1.99 -4.13
C ARG A 99 12.60 0.47 -4.15
N ARG A 100 13.76 -0.13 -3.88
CA ARG A 100 13.91 -1.59 -3.78
C ARG A 100 13.03 -2.17 -2.69
N TRP A 101 13.08 -1.58 -1.49
CA TRP A 101 12.22 -1.98 -0.37
C TRP A 101 10.73 -1.86 -0.72
N ALA A 102 10.33 -0.75 -1.37
CA ALA A 102 8.94 -0.52 -1.74
C ALA A 102 8.45 -1.55 -2.76
N ALA A 103 9.23 -1.84 -3.81
CA ALA A 103 8.84 -2.82 -4.83
C ALA A 103 8.77 -4.24 -4.26
N GLN A 104 9.73 -4.64 -3.42
CA GLN A 104 9.67 -5.90 -2.68
C GLN A 104 8.45 -5.99 -1.76
N THR A 105 8.09 -4.87 -1.13
CA THR A 105 6.91 -4.79 -0.28
C THR A 105 5.63 -5.00 -1.10
N VAL A 106 5.53 -4.42 -2.29
CA VAL A 106 4.38 -4.66 -3.19
C VAL A 106 4.32 -6.14 -3.60
N LEU A 107 5.42 -6.72 -4.09
CA LEU A 107 5.47 -8.13 -4.51
C LEU A 107 5.11 -9.12 -3.40
N ARG A 108 5.45 -8.80 -2.15
CA ARG A 108 5.11 -9.65 -1.00
C ARG A 108 3.59 -9.81 -0.81
N TYR A 109 2.79 -8.79 -1.13
CA TYR A 109 1.34 -8.81 -0.96
C TYR A 109 0.59 -9.03 -2.29
N PHE A 110 1.19 -8.66 -3.41
CA PHE A 110 0.66 -8.81 -4.75
C PHE A 110 1.74 -9.45 -5.65
N PRO A 111 2.00 -10.76 -5.51
CA PRO A 111 2.98 -11.45 -6.33
C PRO A 111 2.53 -11.46 -7.78
N GLU A 112 3.47 -11.22 -8.69
CA GLU A 112 3.22 -11.32 -10.12
C GLU A 112 3.08 -12.80 -10.51
N PRO A 113 2.22 -13.11 -11.50
CA PRO A 113 2.10 -14.48 -11.99
C PRO A 113 3.45 -14.94 -12.53
N VAL A 114 3.91 -16.10 -12.05
CA VAL A 114 5.08 -16.76 -12.62
C VAL A 114 4.67 -17.27 -13.99
N VAL A 115 5.13 -16.61 -15.05
CA VAL A 115 4.95 -17.09 -16.41
C VAL A 115 5.95 -18.23 -16.60
N CYS A 116 5.48 -19.47 -16.43
CA CYS A 116 6.26 -20.64 -16.80
C CYS A 116 6.34 -20.70 -18.33
N PHE A 117 7.55 -20.68 -18.88
CA PHE A 117 7.84 -20.93 -20.30
C PHE A 117 8.28 -22.38 -20.51
#